data_AF-A0A847EGB4-F1
#
_entry.id   AF-A0A847EGB4-F1
#
_cell.length_a   1.000
_cell.length_b   1.000
_cell.length_c   1.000
_cell.angle_alpha   90.00
_cell.angle_beta   90.00
_cell.angle_gamma   90.00
#
_symmetry.space_group_name_H-M   'P 1'
#
loop_
_entity.id
_entity.type
_entity.pdbx_description
1 polymer ?
#
loop_
_entity_poly.entity_id
_entity_poly.type
_entity_poly.pdbx_seq_one_letter_code
_entity_poly.pdbx_strand_id
1 'polypeptide(L)'
;MKIAVSSDGNNPESKVSNRFNSAEYVVIFDTATGEYDAVPNPFASGQYGAGVQAVVMAVRQGADVVLTGYASPSVVGQFKAGGIDVGTGFTGTVKEAVEQYRNTVAHASENRSETVAEPSRIDKTLVFHAFRAAFRQFVSMVPVMAGIILLTGLFDVFVSEKILMSVFSGNIALDTLWGACFGSIFAGNPINSYIIGGELLTYGVSLFAVTAFIVTWVTVGLVQLPAEIAAFGRRFALLRNGLSFVSAILISLGTVAVTGVLTGWIMP
;
A
#
# COMPACT_ATOMS: atom_id res chain seq x y z
N MET A 1 -20.81 15.78 20.90
CA MET A 1 -19.48 15.74 20.25
C MET A 1 -18.67 14.63 20.89
N LYS A 2 -17.99 13.81 20.11
CA LYS A 2 -17.16 12.72 20.61
C LYS A 2 -15.68 13.06 20.45
N ILE A 3 -14.94 12.95 21.54
CA ILE A 3 -13.50 13.23 21.60
C ILE A 3 -12.77 11.91 21.82
N ALA A 4 -11.96 11.48 20.85
CA ALA A 4 -11.10 10.31 20.98
C ALA A 4 -9.71 10.72 21.47
N VAL A 5 -9.19 10.05 22.49
CA VAL A 5 -7.87 10.34 23.08
C VAL A 5 -7.00 9.10 23.02
N SER A 6 -5.78 9.23 22.48
CA SER A 6 -4.80 8.14 22.54
C SER A 6 -4.33 7.91 23.97
N SER A 7 -4.45 6.69 24.48
CA SER A 7 -4.10 6.37 25.86
C SER A 7 -3.24 5.10 25.98
N ASP A 8 -2.37 5.10 26.98
CA ASP A 8 -1.61 3.93 27.40
C ASP A 8 -2.41 3.05 28.40
N GLY A 9 -3.69 3.35 28.62
CA GLY A 9 -4.55 2.56 29.49
C GLY A 9 -6.04 2.76 29.19
N ASN A 10 -6.89 2.02 29.89
CA ASN A 10 -8.32 1.92 29.59
C ASN A 10 -9.21 2.86 30.41
N ASN A 11 -8.63 3.84 31.10
CA ASN A 11 -9.37 4.71 32.01
C ASN A 11 -8.97 6.19 31.85
N PRO A 12 -9.80 7.15 32.32
CA PRO A 12 -9.57 8.59 32.18
C PRO A 12 -8.29 9.10 32.87
N GLU A 13 -7.82 8.38 33.88
CA GLU A 13 -6.61 8.71 34.64
C GLU A 13 -5.34 8.13 33.98
N SER A 14 -5.51 7.34 32.91
CA SER A 14 -4.41 6.78 32.15
C SER A 14 -3.68 7.88 31.38
N LYS A 15 -2.38 7.68 31.16
CA LYS A 15 -1.55 8.65 30.45
C LYS A 15 -1.96 8.75 28.99
N VAL A 16 -1.88 9.96 28.46
CA VAL A 16 -1.98 10.19 27.02
C VAL A 16 -0.76 9.59 26.33
N SER A 17 -1.01 8.74 25.34
CA SER A 17 0.07 8.14 24.58
C SER A 17 0.76 9.17 23.68
N ASN A 18 2.08 9.04 23.53
CA ASN A 18 2.86 9.95 22.70
C ASN A 18 2.49 9.84 21.21
N ARG A 19 2.04 8.69 20.75
CA ARG A 19 1.64 8.50 19.34
C ARG A 19 0.33 7.75 19.26
N PHE A 20 -0.57 8.24 18.41
CA PHE A 20 -1.89 7.64 18.23
C PHE A 20 -1.83 6.18 17.72
N ASN A 21 -0.86 5.86 16.86
CA ASN A 21 -0.75 4.53 16.23
C ASN A 21 -0.23 3.44 17.18
N SER A 22 0.53 3.79 18.21
CA SER A 22 1.08 2.85 19.20
C SER A 22 0.35 2.90 20.54
N ALA A 23 -0.71 3.71 20.65
CA ALA A 23 -1.51 3.77 21.86
C ALA A 23 -2.17 2.41 22.12
N GLU A 24 -2.16 1.95 23.37
CA GLU A 24 -2.79 0.67 23.74
C GLU A 24 -4.32 0.75 23.67
N TYR A 25 -4.87 1.92 23.97
CA TYR A 25 -6.30 2.19 23.94
C TYR A 25 -6.59 3.52 23.27
N VAL A 26 -7.81 3.64 22.73
CA VAL A 26 -8.41 4.91 22.36
C VAL A 26 -9.62 5.12 23.26
N VAL A 27 -9.53 6.13 24.13
CA VAL A 27 -10.61 6.48 25.06
C VAL A 27 -11.49 7.52 24.39
N ILE A 28 -12.77 7.21 24.22
CA ILE A 28 -13.76 8.06 23.56
C ILE A 28 -14.63 8.68 24.63
N PHE A 29 -14.63 10.00 24.71
CA PHE A 29 -15.52 10.77 25.57
C PHE A 29 -16.69 11.32 24.78
N ASP A 30 -17.91 11.07 25.25
CA ASP A 30 -19.07 11.81 24.78
C ASP A 30 -19.27 13.06 25.64
N THR A 31 -19.09 14.22 25.02
CA THR A 31 -19.23 15.52 25.69
C THR A 31 -20.67 15.84 26.09
N ALA A 32 -21.68 15.16 25.54
CA ALA A 32 -23.08 15.40 25.88
C ALA A 32 -23.51 14.66 27.15
N THR A 33 -23.02 13.43 27.35
CA THR A 33 -23.38 12.59 28.50
C THR A 33 -22.31 12.58 29.60
N GLY A 34 -21.06 12.92 29.26
CA GLY A 34 -19.91 12.78 30.16
C GLY A 34 -19.43 11.34 30.31
N GLU A 35 -20.02 10.40 29.58
CA GLU A 35 -19.59 8.99 29.57
C GLU A 35 -18.34 8.80 28.72
N TYR A 36 -17.58 7.75 29.05
CA TYR A 36 -16.43 7.35 28.27
C TYR A 36 -16.48 5.86 27.93
N ASP A 37 -15.91 5.51 26.78
CA ASP A 37 -15.65 4.13 26.38
C ASP A 37 -14.18 3.97 26.04
N ALA A 38 -13.58 2.83 26.40
CA ALA A 38 -12.17 2.56 26.16
C ALA A 38 -12.02 1.42 25.16
N VAL A 39 -11.65 1.77 23.93
CA VAL A 39 -11.53 0.81 22.84
C VAL A 39 -10.08 0.34 22.77
N PRO A 40 -9.80 -0.97 22.94
CA PRO A 40 -8.44 -1.50 22.78
C PRO A 40 -7.99 -1.33 21.35
N ASN A 41 -6.73 -0.93 21.15
CA ASN A 41 -6.11 -0.82 19.84
C ASN A 41 -5.38 -2.12 19.50
N PRO A 42 -5.96 -3.02 18.66
CA PRO A 42 -5.32 -4.29 18.31
C PRO A 42 -4.03 -4.11 17.50
N PHE A 43 -3.75 -2.88 17.03
CA PHE A 43 -2.58 -2.55 16.21
C PHE A 43 -1.45 -1.88 17.00
N ALA A 44 -1.59 -1.75 18.33
CA ALA A 44 -0.60 -1.11 19.20
C ALA A 44 0.81 -1.75 19.09
N SER A 45 0.89 -3.04 18.73
CA SER A 45 2.13 -3.80 18.55
C SER A 45 2.95 -3.44 17.30
N GLY A 46 2.54 -2.43 16.52
CA GLY A 46 3.36 -1.90 15.42
C GLY A 46 3.24 -2.66 14.10
N GLN A 47 2.10 -3.32 13.85
CA GLN A 47 1.83 -3.97 12.56
C GLN A 47 1.81 -2.95 11.40
N TYR A 48 2.26 -3.38 10.22
CA TYR A 48 2.22 -2.56 9.00
C TYR A 48 0.80 -2.02 8.76
N GLY A 49 0.68 -0.70 8.56
CA GLY A 49 -0.61 -0.05 8.34
C GLY A 49 -1.36 0.41 9.60
N ALA A 50 -0.76 0.29 10.80
CA ALA A 50 -1.36 0.73 12.06
C ALA A 50 -1.91 2.17 12.04
N GLY A 51 -1.24 3.10 11.34
CA GLY A 51 -1.71 4.49 11.22
C GLY A 51 -3.05 4.62 10.48
N VAL A 52 -3.22 3.92 9.35
CA VAL A 52 -4.46 3.95 8.57
C VAL A 52 -5.60 3.28 9.33
N GLN A 53 -5.31 2.14 9.97
CA GLN A 53 -6.30 1.42 10.76
C GLN A 53 -6.76 2.23 11.98
N ALA A 54 -5.86 2.98 12.61
CA ALA A 54 -6.20 3.85 13.73
C ALA A 54 -7.14 5.00 13.29
N VAL A 55 -6.95 5.57 12.09
CA VAL A 55 -7.89 6.55 11.50
C VAL A 55 -9.26 5.92 11.27
N VAL A 56 -9.31 4.74 10.63
CA VAL A 56 -10.56 4.03 10.37
C VAL A 56 -11.31 3.71 11.66
N MET A 57 -10.59 3.33 12.72
CA MET A 57 -11.17 3.07 14.03
C MET A 57 -11.81 4.33 14.63
N ALA A 58 -11.13 5.47 14.59
CA ALA A 58 -11.67 6.73 15.10
C ALA A 58 -12.95 7.15 14.34
N VAL A 59 -12.96 7.01 13.00
CA VAL A 59 -14.15 7.29 12.16
C VAL A 59 -15.30 6.36 12.52
N ARG A 60 -15.06 5.05 12.68
CA ARG A 60 -16.09 4.07 13.04
C ARG A 60 -16.74 4.36 14.39
N GLN A 61 -15.95 4.91 15.32
CA GLN A 61 -16.43 5.28 16.64
C GLN A 61 -17.16 6.64 16.66
N GLY A 62 -17.19 7.32 15.51
CA GLY A 62 -17.84 8.62 15.34
C GLY A 62 -17.13 9.74 16.07
N ALA A 63 -15.80 9.67 16.20
CA ALA A 63 -15.03 10.73 16.81
C ALA A 63 -15.04 11.99 15.93
N ASP A 64 -15.42 13.13 16.50
CA ASP A 64 -15.34 14.43 15.82
C ASP A 64 -13.92 15.02 15.91
N VAL A 65 -13.23 14.68 17.00
CA VAL A 65 -11.90 15.21 17.35
C VAL A 65 -11.04 14.09 17.91
N VAL A 66 -9.77 14.07 17.51
CA VAL A 66 -8.73 13.19 18.06
C VAL A 66 -7.68 14.01 18.80
N LEU A 67 -7.38 13.65 20.05
CA LEU A 67 -6.32 14.24 20.87
C LEU A 67 -5.18 13.25 21.04
N THR A 68 -3.95 13.68 20.78
CA THR A 68 -2.75 12.84 20.93
C THR A 68 -1.51 13.67 21.29
N GLY A 69 -0.46 13.01 21.78
CA GLY A 69 0.82 13.66 22.02
C GLY A 69 1.45 14.17 20.71
N TYR A 70 1.61 13.29 19.72
CA TYR A 70 2.20 13.63 18.44
C TYR A 70 1.52 12.90 17.28
N ALA A 71 1.26 13.65 16.20
CA ALA A 71 0.87 13.12 14.90
C ALA A 71 1.72 13.78 13.80
N SER A 72 2.21 12.98 12.85
CA SER A 72 2.93 13.52 11.69
C SER A 72 1.97 14.23 10.74
N PRO A 73 2.44 15.18 9.90
CA PRO A 73 1.58 15.93 8.97
C PRO A 73 0.74 15.05 8.05
N SER A 74 1.30 13.91 7.62
CA SER A 74 0.58 12.93 6.79
C SER A 74 -0.59 12.28 7.52
N VAL A 75 -0.43 11.98 8.82
CA VAL A 75 -1.49 11.37 9.65
C VAL A 75 -2.58 12.39 9.94
N VAL A 76 -2.21 13.65 10.27
CA VAL A 76 -3.17 14.75 10.43
C VAL A 76 -4.00 14.94 9.17
N GLY A 77 -3.37 14.90 7.98
CA GLY A 77 -4.06 14.99 6.71
C GLY A 77 -5.08 13.88 6.48
N GLN A 78 -4.78 12.65 6.92
CA GLN A 78 -5.69 11.51 6.81
C GLN A 78 -6.92 11.64 7.71
N PHE A 79 -6.75 12.08 8.95
CA PHE A 79 -7.88 12.35 9.86
C PHE A 79 -8.78 13.47 9.32
N LYS A 80 -8.19 14.57 8.86
CA LYS A 80 -8.95 15.70 8.28
C LYS A 80 -9.72 15.32 7.03
N ALA A 81 -9.14 14.48 6.15
CA ALA A 81 -9.85 13.94 4.99
C ALA A 81 -11.05 13.05 5.39
N GLY A 82 -10.99 12.42 6.57
CA GLY A 82 -12.09 11.68 7.19
C GLY A 82 -13.07 12.55 7.97
N GLY A 83 -12.93 13.88 7.96
CA GLY A 83 -13.79 14.82 8.68
C GLY A 83 -13.50 14.95 10.18
N ILE A 84 -12.36 14.41 10.66
CA ILE A 84 -11.98 14.42 12.07
C ILE A 84 -10.91 15.50 12.30
N ASP A 85 -11.12 16.39 13.27
CA ASP A 85 -10.11 17.37 13.66
C ASP A 85 -9.05 16.73 14.58
N VAL A 86 -7.81 17.23 14.55
CA VAL A 86 -6.70 16.63 15.29
C VAL A 86 -6.01 17.66 16.16
N GLY A 87 -6.04 17.42 17.47
CA GLY A 87 -5.25 18.12 18.47
C GLY A 87 -3.97 17.34 18.81
N THR A 88 -2.81 17.99 18.66
CA THR A 88 -1.50 17.43 19.02
C THR A 88 -0.87 18.20 20.18
N GLY A 89 0.10 17.59 20.87
CA GLY A 89 0.86 18.21 21.96
C GLY A 89 0.27 17.96 23.34
N PHE A 90 -0.73 17.08 23.45
CA PHE A 90 -1.34 16.74 24.73
C PHE A 90 -0.44 15.81 25.53
N THR A 91 -0.25 16.13 26.80
CA THR A 91 0.53 15.35 27.77
C THR A 91 -0.24 15.32 29.09
N GLY A 92 0.09 14.37 29.97
CA GLY A 92 -0.64 14.17 31.23
C GLY A 92 -1.66 13.04 31.12
N THR A 93 -2.78 13.16 31.84
CA THR A 93 -3.86 12.16 31.81
C THR A 93 -4.85 12.43 30.68
N VAL A 94 -5.61 11.40 30.29
CA VAL A 94 -6.67 11.53 29.28
C VAL A 94 -7.69 12.59 29.72
N LYS A 95 -8.07 12.60 30.99
CA LYS A 95 -9.00 13.58 31.55
C LYS A 95 -8.49 15.01 31.44
N GLU A 96 -7.22 15.24 31.79
CA GLU A 96 -6.57 16.55 31.64
C GLU A 96 -6.57 17.01 30.18
N ALA A 97 -6.30 16.12 29.24
CA ALA A 97 -6.30 16.45 27.81
C ALA A 97 -7.68 16.87 27.31
N VAL A 98 -8.75 16.17 27.74
CA VAL A 98 -10.14 16.53 27.40
C VAL A 98 -10.51 17.89 28.00
N GLU A 99 -10.13 18.16 29.25
CA GLU A 99 -10.39 19.46 29.91
C GLU A 99 -9.63 20.61 29.25
N GLN A 100 -8.34 20.42 28.93
CA GLN A 100 -7.54 21.39 28.18
C GLN A 100 -8.13 21.71 26.81
N TYR A 101 -8.62 20.69 26.10
CA TYR A 101 -9.29 20.88 24.83
C TYR A 101 -10.59 21.67 24.97
N ARG A 102 -11.44 21.32 25.95
CA ARG A 102 -12.68 22.06 26.25
C ARG A 102 -12.42 23.53 26.55
N ASN A 103 -11.41 23.84 27.35
CA ASN A 103 -11.05 25.22 27.69
C ASN A 103 -10.54 25.97 26.45
N THR A 104 -9.74 25.32 25.61
CA THR A 104 -9.22 25.91 24.37
C THR A 104 -10.34 26.20 23.37
N VAL A 105 -11.32 25.29 23.23
CA VAL A 105 -12.50 25.47 22.36
C VAL A 105 -13.48 26.51 22.92
N ALA A 106 -13.62 26.61 24.24
CA ALA A 106 -14.42 27.64 24.88
C ALA A 106 -13.86 29.04 24.60
N HIS A 107 -12.53 29.22 24.66
CA HIS A 107 -11.87 30.48 24.29
C HIS A 107 -11.83 30.73 22.78
N ALA A 108 -11.82 29.68 21.96
CA ALA A 108 -11.87 29.81 20.50
C ALA A 108 -13.29 30.09 19.97
N SER A 109 -14.34 29.73 20.71
CA SER A 109 -15.75 29.96 20.32
C SER A 109 -16.16 31.43 20.30
N GLU A 110 -15.45 32.33 20.99
CA GLU A 110 -15.69 33.79 20.86
C GLU A 110 -15.20 34.37 19.54
N ASN A 111 -14.33 33.67 18.79
CA ASN A 111 -13.70 34.17 17.56
C ASN A 111 -14.07 33.38 16.28
N ARG A 112 -15.07 32.48 16.32
CA ARG A 112 -15.33 31.55 15.22
C ARG A 112 -16.60 31.90 14.43
N SER A 113 -16.52 32.97 13.65
CA SER A 113 -17.34 33.06 12.42
C SER A 113 -16.54 32.41 11.29
N GLU A 114 -17.01 31.25 10.86
CA GLU A 114 -16.76 30.59 9.56
C GLU A 114 -15.29 30.40 9.11
N THR A 115 -14.80 29.16 9.19
CA THR A 115 -13.83 28.68 8.19
C THR A 115 -14.09 27.22 7.91
N VAL A 116 -15.06 26.97 7.03
CA VAL A 116 -15.13 25.71 6.27
C VAL A 116 -13.96 25.73 5.30
N ALA A 117 -13.08 24.73 5.38
CA ALA A 117 -11.87 24.66 4.57
C ALA A 117 -12.20 24.65 3.07
N GLU A 118 -11.69 25.64 2.33
CA GLU A 118 -11.75 25.67 0.86
C GLU A 118 -10.97 24.49 0.24
N PRO A 119 -11.42 23.98 -0.92
CA PRO A 119 -10.68 22.96 -1.66
C PRO A 119 -9.34 23.54 -2.14
N SER A 120 -8.25 22.85 -1.82
CA SER A 120 -6.88 23.30 -2.05
C SER A 120 -6.59 23.55 -3.53
N ARG A 121 -6.19 24.78 -3.86
CA ARG A 121 -5.59 25.11 -5.16
C ARG A 121 -4.30 24.30 -5.33
N ILE A 122 -4.08 23.73 -6.51
CA ILE A 122 -2.84 23.01 -6.85
C ILE A 122 -1.67 23.97 -6.72
N ASP A 123 -0.89 23.81 -5.66
CA ASP A 123 0.29 24.62 -5.39
C ASP A 123 1.44 24.18 -6.30
N LYS A 124 2.04 25.12 -7.02
CA LYS A 124 3.19 24.87 -7.91
C LYS A 124 4.38 24.28 -7.16
N THR A 125 4.53 24.62 -5.88
CA THR A 125 5.58 24.06 -5.03
C THR A 125 5.33 22.58 -4.75
N LEU A 126 4.08 22.20 -4.45
CA LEU A 126 3.68 20.81 -4.25
C LEU A 126 3.89 19.97 -5.52
N VAL A 127 3.54 20.52 -6.68
CA VAL A 127 3.79 19.87 -7.98
C VAL A 127 5.28 19.67 -8.22
N PHE A 128 6.10 20.69 -7.95
CA PHE A 128 7.55 20.58 -8.11
C PHE A 128 8.16 19.55 -7.16
N HIS A 129 7.68 19.48 -5.91
CA HIS A 129 8.12 18.47 -4.95
C HIS A 129 7.71 17.06 -5.38
N ALA A 130 6.47 16.86 -5.83
CA ALA A 130 6.01 15.58 -6.37
C ALA A 130 6.83 15.15 -7.59
N PHE A 131 7.11 16.09 -8.51
CA PHE A 131 7.94 15.84 -9.69
C PHE A 131 9.38 15.47 -9.31
N ARG A 132 10.00 16.22 -8.39
CA ARG A 132 11.36 15.92 -7.90
C ARG A 132 11.43 14.57 -7.18
N ALA A 133 10.37 14.19 -6.46
CA ALA A 133 10.28 12.88 -5.82
C ALA A 133 10.21 11.77 -6.88
N ALA A 134 9.33 11.90 -7.87
CA ALA A 134 9.22 10.95 -8.99
C ALA A 134 10.53 10.83 -9.78
N PHE A 135 11.19 11.95 -10.08
CA PHE A 135 12.47 11.96 -10.81
C PHE A 135 13.58 11.26 -10.02
N ARG A 136 13.66 11.49 -8.70
CA ARG A 136 14.63 10.79 -7.84
C ARG A 136 14.41 9.28 -7.85
N GLN A 137 13.14 8.86 -7.82
CA GLN A 137 12.79 7.44 -7.90
C GLN A 137 13.20 6.85 -9.26
N PHE A 138 12.96 7.55 -10.36
CA PHE A 138 13.43 7.14 -11.69
C PHE A 138 14.96 6.98 -11.74
N VAL A 139 15.72 7.98 -11.27
CA VAL A 139 17.20 7.93 -11.26
C VAL A 139 17.72 6.78 -10.41
N SER A 140 17.06 6.47 -9.28
CA SER A 140 17.44 5.33 -8.43
C SER A 140 17.28 3.97 -9.13
N MET A 141 16.48 3.89 -10.19
CA MET A 141 16.28 2.67 -10.96
C MET A 141 17.28 2.47 -12.09
N VAL A 142 17.87 3.54 -12.62
CA VAL A 142 18.81 3.49 -13.76
C VAL A 142 19.95 2.49 -13.55
N PRO A 143 20.62 2.40 -12.37
CA PRO A 143 21.70 1.43 -12.17
C PRO A 143 21.22 -0.02 -12.25
N VAL A 144 20.03 -0.32 -11.73
CA VAL A 144 19.44 -1.67 -11.79
C VAL A 144 19.07 -2.02 -13.23
N MET A 145 18.50 -1.06 -13.97
CA MET A 145 18.17 -1.25 -15.39
C MET A 145 19.43 -1.50 -16.22
N ALA A 146 20.47 -0.69 -16.04
CA ALA A 146 21.75 -0.89 -16.72
C ALA A 146 22.36 -2.25 -16.38
N GLY A 147 22.30 -2.66 -15.11
CA GLY A 147 22.77 -3.98 -14.67
C GLY A 147 22.00 -5.12 -15.32
N ILE A 148 20.67 -5.03 -15.39
CA ILE A 148 19.84 -6.05 -16.04
C ILE A 148 20.12 -6.10 -17.54
N ILE A 149 20.15 -4.96 -18.23
CA ILE A 149 20.43 -4.90 -19.67
C ILE A 149 21.82 -5.48 -20.00
N LEU A 150 22.83 -5.17 -19.18
CA LEU A 150 24.16 -5.72 -19.35
C LEU A 150 24.17 -7.23 -19.11
N LEU A 151 23.46 -7.69 -18.07
CA LEU A 151 23.38 -9.10 -17.72
C LEU A 151 22.59 -9.89 -18.77
N THR A 152 21.50 -9.35 -19.31
CA THR A 152 20.73 -9.98 -20.41
C THR A 152 21.59 -10.05 -21.67
N GLY A 153 22.31 -8.99 -22.02
CA GLY A 153 23.26 -9.02 -23.14
C GLY A 153 24.41 -10.03 -22.95
N LEU A 154 24.85 -10.26 -21.71
CA LEU A 154 25.80 -11.33 -21.40
C LEU A 154 25.13 -12.72 -21.46
N PHE A 155 23.88 -12.83 -21.01
CA PHE A 155 23.09 -14.06 -21.03
C PHE A 155 22.86 -14.54 -22.46
N ASP A 156 22.73 -13.60 -23.40
CA ASP A 156 22.65 -13.85 -24.85
C ASP A 156 23.82 -14.69 -25.39
N VAL A 157 25.02 -14.51 -24.81
CA VAL A 157 26.22 -15.26 -25.19
C VAL A 157 26.19 -16.69 -24.63
N PHE A 158 25.54 -16.91 -23.49
CA PHE A 158 25.54 -18.19 -22.78
C PHE A 158 24.29 -19.04 -23.03
N VAL A 159 23.16 -18.42 -23.37
CA VAL A 159 21.88 -19.10 -23.57
C VAL A 159 21.58 -19.17 -25.06
N SER A 160 21.94 -20.30 -25.64
CA SER A 160 21.67 -20.60 -27.04
C SER A 160 20.16 -20.80 -27.27
N GLU A 161 19.64 -20.34 -28.42
CA GLU A 161 18.25 -20.54 -28.88
C GLU A 161 17.75 -21.99 -28.71
N LYS A 162 18.66 -22.97 -28.77
CA LYS A 162 18.37 -24.40 -28.56
C LYS A 162 17.84 -24.73 -27.16
N ILE A 163 18.34 -24.05 -26.12
CA ILE A 163 17.87 -24.26 -24.74
C ILE A 163 16.47 -23.66 -24.60
N LEU A 164 16.25 -22.48 -25.20
CA LEU A 164 14.95 -21.82 -25.19
C LEU A 164 13.89 -22.63 -25.93
N MET A 165 14.19 -23.17 -27.11
CA MET A 165 13.27 -24.02 -27.88
C MET A 165 13.00 -25.40 -27.23
N SER A 166 13.87 -25.84 -26.31
CA SER A 166 13.64 -27.05 -25.51
C SER A 166 12.63 -26.80 -24.38
N VAL A 167 12.67 -25.60 -23.78
CA VAL A 167 11.77 -25.20 -22.68
C VAL A 167 10.44 -24.67 -23.20
N PHE A 168 10.47 -23.87 -24.28
CA PHE A 168 9.31 -23.33 -24.97
C PHE A 168 9.09 -24.10 -26.27
N SER A 169 8.34 -25.19 -26.12
CA SER A 169 8.02 -26.16 -27.18
C SER A 169 7.13 -25.62 -28.31
N GLY A 170 6.65 -24.37 -28.21
CA GLY A 170 5.70 -23.75 -29.14
C GLY A 170 4.23 -24.10 -28.83
N ASN A 171 3.97 -24.92 -27.82
CA ASN A 171 2.62 -25.19 -27.36
C ASN A 171 2.15 -24.07 -26.42
N ILE A 172 1.10 -23.36 -26.84
CA ILE A 172 0.52 -22.23 -26.11
C ILE A 172 0.32 -22.55 -24.61
N ALA A 173 -0.23 -23.72 -24.27
CA ALA A 173 -0.54 -24.05 -22.88
C ALA A 173 0.72 -24.31 -22.05
N LEU A 174 1.69 -25.06 -22.59
CA LEU A 174 2.94 -25.37 -21.89
C LEU A 174 3.83 -24.15 -21.77
N ASP A 175 3.91 -23.33 -22.82
CA ASP A 175 4.70 -22.12 -22.82
C ASP A 175 4.14 -21.09 -21.82
N THR A 176 2.80 -20.95 -21.77
CA THR A 176 2.13 -20.11 -20.76
C THR A 176 2.40 -20.60 -19.34
N LEU A 177 2.36 -21.92 -19.12
CA LEU A 177 2.64 -22.51 -17.81
C LEU A 177 4.10 -22.30 -17.40
N TRP A 178 5.05 -22.52 -18.30
CA TRP A 178 6.48 -22.27 -18.03
C TRP A 178 6.74 -20.79 -17.76
N GLY A 179 6.17 -19.90 -18.56
CA GLY A 179 6.22 -18.46 -18.31
C GLY A 179 5.71 -18.09 -16.92
N ALA A 180 4.55 -18.61 -16.53
CA ALA A 180 3.96 -18.42 -15.20
C ALA A 180 4.87 -18.96 -14.08
N CYS A 181 5.45 -20.16 -14.25
CA CYS A 181 6.35 -20.76 -13.28
C CYS A 181 7.63 -19.93 -13.06
N PHE A 182 8.28 -19.51 -14.16
CA PHE A 182 9.47 -18.67 -14.06
C PHE A 182 9.13 -17.31 -13.44
N GLY A 183 8.07 -16.65 -13.91
CA GLY A 183 7.66 -15.35 -13.37
C GLY A 183 7.37 -15.40 -11.88
N SER A 184 6.77 -16.49 -11.40
CA SER A 184 6.47 -16.67 -9.98
C SER A 184 7.70 -16.80 -9.08
N ILE A 185 8.84 -17.30 -9.59
CA ILE A 185 10.07 -17.44 -8.80
C ILE A 185 10.73 -16.08 -8.60
N PHE A 186 10.66 -15.23 -9.62
CA PHE A 186 11.28 -13.93 -9.56
C PHE A 186 10.42 -12.94 -8.77
N ALA A 187 11.09 -12.09 -7.99
CA ALA A 187 10.46 -11.01 -7.25
C ALA A 187 11.30 -9.73 -7.38
N GLY A 188 10.65 -8.58 -7.29
CA GLY A 188 11.33 -7.29 -7.36
C GLY A 188 10.49 -6.24 -8.06
N ASN A 189 11.15 -5.26 -8.67
CA ASN A 189 10.46 -4.19 -9.35
C ASN A 189 9.79 -4.71 -10.66
N PRO A 190 8.48 -4.46 -10.87
CA PRO A 190 7.78 -4.86 -12.10
C PRO A 190 8.42 -4.35 -13.39
N ILE A 191 9.17 -3.25 -13.36
CA ILE A 191 9.85 -2.72 -14.55
C ILE A 191 10.84 -3.75 -15.13
N ASN A 192 11.49 -4.54 -14.27
CA ASN A 192 12.44 -5.56 -14.68
C ASN A 192 11.76 -6.67 -15.53
N SER A 193 10.53 -7.04 -15.21
CA SER A 193 9.82 -8.09 -15.96
C SER A 193 9.47 -7.65 -17.38
N TYR A 194 9.25 -6.35 -17.61
CA TYR A 194 9.01 -5.84 -18.97
C TYR A 194 10.26 -5.87 -19.84
N ILE A 195 11.44 -5.55 -19.28
CA ILE A 195 12.72 -5.61 -20.01
C ILE A 195 13.04 -7.06 -20.38
N ILE A 196 13.00 -7.96 -19.39
CA ILE A 196 13.28 -9.39 -19.61
C ILE A 196 12.25 -9.97 -20.58
N GLY A 197 10.97 -9.62 -20.42
CA GLY A 197 9.91 -10.04 -21.32
C GLY A 197 10.12 -9.60 -22.76
N GLY A 198 10.59 -8.37 -22.98
CA GLY A 198 10.94 -7.85 -24.30
C GLY A 198 12.01 -8.70 -24.98
N GLU A 199 13.08 -9.06 -24.26
CA GLU A 199 14.14 -9.91 -24.82
C GLU A 199 13.68 -11.34 -25.08
N LEU A 200 12.85 -11.91 -24.20
CA LEU A 200 12.25 -13.23 -24.43
C LEU A 200 11.46 -13.27 -25.75
N LEU A 201 10.74 -12.19 -26.09
CA LEU A 201 10.05 -12.09 -27.38
C LEU A 201 11.04 -12.04 -28.56
N THR A 202 12.16 -11.33 -28.42
CA THR A 202 13.23 -11.29 -29.44
C THR A 202 13.80 -12.68 -29.71
N TYR A 203 13.93 -13.52 -28.67
CA TYR A 203 14.37 -14.91 -28.80
C TYR A 203 13.27 -15.90 -29.25
N GLY A 204 12.10 -15.41 -29.65
CA GLY A 204 11.02 -16.22 -30.20
C GLY A 204 10.13 -16.91 -29.16
N VAL A 205 10.21 -16.53 -27.88
CA VAL A 205 9.27 -17.01 -26.86
C VAL A 205 7.88 -16.47 -27.15
N SER A 206 6.86 -17.32 -26.98
CA SER A 206 5.48 -16.94 -27.30
C SER A 206 4.99 -15.76 -26.45
N LEU A 207 4.18 -14.89 -27.05
CA LEU A 207 3.57 -13.74 -26.35
C LEU A 207 2.74 -14.18 -25.13
N PHE A 208 2.16 -15.38 -25.19
CA PHE A 208 1.43 -15.99 -24.08
C PHE A 208 2.34 -16.32 -22.88
N ALA A 209 3.53 -16.88 -23.13
CA ALA A 209 4.51 -17.15 -22.08
C ALA A 209 5.02 -15.86 -21.44
N VAL A 210 5.38 -14.87 -22.26
CA VAL A 210 5.90 -13.58 -21.76
C VAL A 210 4.84 -12.82 -20.95
N THR A 211 3.60 -12.82 -21.42
CA THR A 211 2.51 -12.16 -20.68
C THR A 211 2.24 -12.87 -19.35
N ALA A 212 2.23 -14.20 -19.32
CA ALA A 212 2.07 -14.95 -18.08
C ALA A 212 3.24 -14.72 -17.11
N PHE A 213 4.46 -14.63 -17.63
CA PHE A 213 5.66 -14.30 -16.86
C PHE A 213 5.55 -12.92 -16.19
N ILE A 214 5.19 -11.88 -16.94
CA ILE A 214 5.05 -10.52 -16.39
C ILE A 214 3.94 -10.47 -15.32
N VAL A 215 2.79 -11.10 -15.59
CA VAL A 215 1.66 -11.06 -14.65
C VAL A 215 1.99 -11.84 -13.37
N THR A 216 2.61 -13.01 -13.47
CA THR A 216 2.97 -13.82 -12.29
C THR A 216 4.09 -13.18 -11.47
N TRP A 217 5.06 -12.50 -12.08
CA TRP A 217 6.13 -11.77 -11.38
C TRP A 217 5.58 -10.79 -10.34
N VAL A 218 4.46 -10.13 -10.65
CA VAL A 218 3.87 -9.11 -9.76
C VAL A 218 2.85 -9.72 -8.81
N THR A 219 2.12 -10.74 -9.24
CA THR A 219 0.95 -11.25 -8.51
C THR A 219 1.26 -12.44 -7.61
N VAL A 220 2.24 -13.26 -7.99
CA VAL A 220 2.66 -14.47 -7.28
C VAL A 220 3.92 -14.17 -6.48
N GLY A 221 3.77 -14.13 -5.17
CA GLY A 221 4.83 -13.76 -4.24
C GLY A 221 5.51 -14.98 -3.61
N LEU A 222 6.08 -15.90 -4.39
CA LEU A 222 6.75 -17.09 -3.83
C LEU A 222 7.92 -16.71 -2.91
N VAL A 223 8.67 -15.66 -3.25
CA VAL A 223 9.73 -15.10 -2.40
C VAL A 223 9.16 -14.50 -1.10
N GLN A 224 7.96 -13.93 -1.15
CA GLN A 224 7.28 -13.30 -0.01
C GLN A 224 6.45 -14.29 0.82
N LEU A 225 6.29 -15.52 0.33
CA LEU A 225 5.45 -16.56 0.92
C LEU A 225 5.78 -16.85 2.39
N PRO A 226 7.05 -16.93 2.85
CA PRO A 226 7.36 -17.09 4.27
C PRO A 226 6.82 -15.94 5.14
N ALA A 227 6.94 -14.70 4.66
CA ALA A 227 6.44 -13.52 5.36
C ALA A 227 4.91 -13.48 5.38
N GLU A 228 4.26 -13.84 4.27
CA GLU A 228 2.80 -13.93 4.17
C GLU A 228 2.23 -15.03 5.08
N ILE A 229 2.89 -16.19 5.16
CA ILE A 229 2.49 -17.27 6.07
C ILE A 229 2.57 -16.79 7.53
N ALA A 230 3.62 -16.07 7.89
CA ALA A 230 3.80 -15.54 9.24
C ALA A 230 2.74 -14.48 9.62
N ALA A 231 2.33 -13.64 8.65
CA ALA A 231 1.38 -12.55 8.89
C ALA A 231 -0.09 -12.98 8.84
N PHE A 232 -0.47 -13.81 7.85
CA PHE A 232 -1.87 -14.11 7.54
C PHE A 232 -2.24 -15.60 7.66
N GLY A 233 -1.25 -16.45 7.95
CA GLY A 233 -1.44 -17.89 8.10
C GLY A 233 -1.33 -18.67 6.79
N ARG A 234 -0.91 -19.94 6.92
CA ARG A 234 -0.56 -20.83 5.79
C ARG A 234 -1.69 -21.05 4.78
N ARG A 235 -2.93 -21.18 5.26
CA ARG A 235 -4.09 -21.44 4.38
C ARG A 235 -4.38 -20.25 3.47
N PHE A 236 -4.33 -19.04 4.03
CA PHE A 236 -4.55 -17.82 3.26
C PHE A 236 -3.43 -17.59 2.23
N ALA A 237 -2.16 -17.68 2.66
CA ALA A 237 -1.02 -17.41 1.77
C ALA A 237 -0.97 -18.37 0.57
N LEU A 238 -1.22 -19.66 0.80
CA LEU A 238 -1.24 -20.67 -0.27
C LEU A 238 -2.45 -20.51 -1.20
N LEU A 239 -3.64 -20.24 -0.65
CA LEU A 239 -4.84 -20.04 -1.46
C LEU A 239 -4.72 -18.79 -2.34
N ARG A 240 -4.24 -17.68 -1.77
CA ARG A 240 -4.01 -16.44 -2.52
C ARG A 240 -3.00 -16.66 -3.65
N ASN A 241 -1.82 -17.22 -3.36
CA ASN A 241 -0.81 -17.45 -4.40
C ASN A 241 -1.30 -18.44 -5.47
N GLY A 242 -1.97 -19.52 -5.08
CA GLY A 242 -2.54 -20.48 -6.03
C GLY A 242 -3.60 -19.84 -6.92
N LEU A 243 -4.51 -19.06 -6.35
CA LEU A 243 -5.54 -18.37 -7.11
C LEU A 243 -4.94 -17.30 -8.03
N SER A 244 -3.94 -16.54 -7.55
CA SER A 244 -3.21 -15.57 -8.36
C SER A 244 -2.49 -16.23 -9.54
N PHE A 245 -1.87 -17.40 -9.33
CA PHE A 245 -1.19 -18.16 -10.38
C PHE A 245 -2.16 -18.61 -11.48
N VAL A 246 -3.29 -19.22 -11.10
CA VAL A 246 -4.33 -19.64 -12.06
C VAL A 246 -4.93 -18.43 -12.78
N SER A 247 -5.23 -17.36 -12.04
CA SER A 247 -5.76 -16.13 -12.62
C SER A 247 -4.78 -15.50 -13.62
N ALA A 248 -3.48 -15.53 -13.34
CA ALA A 248 -2.46 -15.00 -14.23
C ALA A 248 -2.41 -15.72 -15.59
N ILE A 249 -2.58 -17.04 -15.59
CA ILE A 249 -2.67 -17.84 -16.83
C ILE A 249 -3.90 -17.42 -17.64
N LEU A 250 -5.07 -17.30 -16.99
CA LEU A 250 -6.31 -16.87 -17.66
C LEU A 250 -6.19 -15.44 -18.21
N ILE A 251 -5.60 -14.53 -17.43
CA ILE A 251 -5.36 -13.14 -17.83
C ILE A 251 -4.41 -13.11 -19.04
N SER A 252 -3.34 -13.92 -19.04
CA SER A 252 -2.42 -13.99 -20.17
C SER A 252 -3.13 -14.43 -21.45
N LEU A 253 -3.87 -15.54 -21.40
CA LEU A 253 -4.63 -16.05 -22.54
C LEU A 253 -5.65 -15.00 -23.05
N GLY A 254 -6.39 -14.37 -22.13
CA GLY A 254 -7.36 -13.33 -22.47
C GLY A 254 -6.72 -12.09 -23.08
N THR A 255 -5.60 -11.63 -22.52
CA THR A 255 -4.88 -10.44 -23.00
C THR A 255 -4.35 -10.65 -24.41
N VAL A 256 -3.73 -11.81 -24.66
CA VAL A 256 -3.19 -12.16 -25.98
C VAL A 256 -4.30 -12.38 -27.00
N ALA A 257 -5.41 -13.02 -26.61
CA ALA A 257 -6.57 -13.16 -27.49
C ALA A 257 -7.15 -11.79 -27.89
N VAL A 258 -7.31 -10.87 -26.93
CA VAL A 258 -7.80 -9.51 -27.20
C VAL A 258 -6.82 -8.74 -28.08
N THR A 259 -5.51 -8.82 -27.82
CA THR A 259 -4.52 -8.16 -28.68
C THR A 259 -4.49 -8.74 -30.08
N GLY A 260 -4.61 -10.06 -30.24
CA GLY A 260 -4.71 -10.70 -31.55
C GLY A 260 -5.94 -10.27 -32.35
N VAL A 261 -7.10 -10.11 -31.69
CA VAL A 261 -8.30 -9.55 -32.33
C VAL A 261 -8.07 -8.10 -32.75
N LEU A 262 -7.47 -7.27 -31.88
CA LEU A 262 -7.21 -5.86 -32.17
C LEU A 262 -6.20 -5.67 -33.29
N THR A 263 -5.09 -6.42 -33.30
CA THR A 263 -4.09 -6.32 -34.37
C THR A 263 -4.63 -6.82 -35.70
N GLY A 264 -5.42 -7.91 -35.71
CA GLY A 264 -6.13 -8.36 -36.91
C GLY A 264 -7.21 -7.40 -37.41
N TRP A 265 -7.69 -6.48 -36.57
CA TRP A 265 -8.65 -5.43 -36.95
C TRP A 265 -7.96 -4.13 -37.43
N ILE A 266 -6.75 -3.85 -36.93
CA ILE A 266 -6.02 -2.59 -37.17
C ILE A 266 -5.00 -2.69 -38.31
N MET A 267 -4.46 -3.89 -38.59
CA MET A 267 -3.57 -4.16 -39.72
C MET A 267 -4.11 -5.34 -40.55
N PRO A 268 -4.88 -5.08 -41.62
CA PRO A 268 -5.26 -6.10 -42.61
C PRO A 268 -4.09 -6.53 -43.50
#